data_AF-A0A5F5Y3A2-F1
#
_entry.id   AF-A0A5F5Y3A2-F1
#
_cell.length_a   1.000
_cell.length_b   1.000
_cell.length_c   1.000
_cell.angle_alpha   90.00
_cell.angle_beta   90.00
_cell.angle_gamma   90.00
#
_symmetry.space_group_name_H-M   'P 1'
#
loop_
_entity.id
_entity.type
_entity.pdbx_description
1 polymer ?
#
loop_
_entity_poly.entity_id
_entity_poly.type
_entity_poly.pdbx_seq_one_letter_code
_entity_poly.pdbx_strand_id
1 'polypeptide(L)'
;TSQLMEMMVGSYVLWLALASCILTLASTEQQGDRYFTNSSSYDPCQNYTRLDEPSRSTENTREGRVCDRDKHGWYRFVGDGGVRMPETCVPMYRCQTDAPMWLNGTHPTLGEGIVTRTACAHWSGNCCLWKTQVLVKACPGEFHVYQLEGTPKCNVRYCTDPSTAKAKCEKACRPEEECRFLNGTWDCLCRQDLNSSDVHGLQPKLDCGAKEIKVSLDKCLLGGLGFGDKVIAYLRDGNCSSTMQRQDRNWMSVTSPTQARACGNILERNGTHAIYKNTFSLVNAFIIRDTILNINFQCAYPLDMKVSLQTALHPIVSSLNVSVDGAGEFTVRMALFQDPNYTSPYEGAAVVLAVESMLYVGAILERGDTSRFNLLLRNCYATPTKDKNDPVKYFIIRNSCPNQRDSTIHVEENGVSSESRFSVQMFMFAGNYDLVFLHCEIHLCDSLNEQCQPSCSRSHLRSKVVAINPAQVLDLGPITRKGAPSLGVTNGTPSTAGFLVAWPMLLLPVLLAGLF
;
A
#
# COMPACT_ATOMS: atom_id res chain seq x y z
N THR A 1 24.66 -40.63 -42.57
CA THR A 1 23.96 -39.58 -41.77
C THR A 1 22.85 -39.00 -42.62
N SER A 2 21.71 -38.67 -41.99
CA SER A 2 20.54 -37.96 -42.57
C SER A 2 19.57 -38.75 -43.48
N GLN A 3 18.28 -38.47 -43.23
CA GLN A 3 17.07 -38.66 -44.07
C GLN A 3 16.69 -40.10 -44.50
N LEU A 4 15.43 -40.49 -44.69
CA LEU A 4 14.03 -40.12 -44.32
C LEU A 4 13.15 -40.88 -45.35
N MET A 5 11.86 -41.12 -45.07
CA MET A 5 10.90 -41.85 -45.94
C MET A 5 11.23 -43.36 -46.13
N GLU A 6 10.25 -44.29 -46.24
CA GLU A 6 8.79 -44.17 -46.23
C GLU A 6 8.08 -45.51 -45.88
N MET A 7 6.74 -45.44 -45.81
CA MET A 7 5.75 -46.52 -46.00
C MET A 7 5.41 -47.50 -44.85
N MET A 8 4.11 -47.76 -44.77
CA MET A 8 3.39 -48.56 -43.77
C MET A 8 3.14 -50.02 -44.24
N VAL A 9 2.56 -50.80 -43.32
CA VAL A 9 1.75 -52.03 -43.51
C VAL A 9 2.53 -53.36 -43.60
N GLY A 10 2.24 -54.28 -42.66
CA GLY A 10 2.70 -55.67 -42.75
C GLY A 10 2.64 -56.48 -41.44
N SER A 11 1.43 -56.84 -40.98
CA SER A 11 1.11 -57.72 -39.84
C SER A 11 2.08 -58.86 -39.48
N TYR A 12 2.33 -59.07 -38.17
CA TYR A 12 2.42 -60.35 -37.42
C TYR A 12 2.66 -59.98 -35.93
N VAL A 13 1.67 -59.91 -35.03
CA VAL A 13 1.03 -60.99 -34.23
C VAL A 13 2.01 -61.82 -33.36
N LEU A 14 1.69 -61.94 -32.05
CA LEU A 14 2.48 -62.56 -30.94
C LEU A 14 3.79 -61.82 -30.60
N TRP A 15 4.12 -61.38 -29.37
CA TRP A 15 3.55 -61.52 -28.02
C TRP A 15 3.53 -60.09 -27.38
N LEU A 16 2.89 -59.73 -26.26
CA LEU A 16 2.16 -60.48 -25.22
C LEU A 16 1.19 -59.52 -24.47
N ALA A 17 -0.02 -59.97 -24.12
CA ALA A 17 -0.85 -59.37 -23.06
C ALA A 17 -1.71 -60.48 -22.41
N LEU A 18 -1.62 -60.64 -21.09
CA LEU A 18 -2.38 -61.61 -20.29
C LEU A 18 -2.70 -61.00 -18.92
N ALA A 19 -3.84 -61.23 -18.27
CA ALA A 19 -5.20 -61.49 -18.76
C ALA A 19 -6.13 -61.31 -17.54
N SER A 20 -7.26 -60.63 -17.68
CA SER A 20 -8.25 -60.47 -16.60
C SER A 20 -9.39 -61.48 -16.68
N CYS A 21 -10.00 -61.74 -15.51
CA CYS A 21 -11.29 -62.40 -15.29
C CYS A 21 -11.45 -63.89 -15.66
N ILE A 22 -11.60 -64.74 -14.63
CA ILE A 22 -12.42 -65.96 -14.68
C ILE A 22 -13.22 -66.15 -13.37
N LEU A 23 -14.53 -66.33 -13.53
CA LEU A 23 -15.56 -66.96 -12.67
C LEU A 23 -16.01 -66.37 -11.32
N THR A 24 -17.25 -65.87 -11.35
CA THR A 24 -18.27 -65.96 -10.29
C THR A 24 -18.91 -67.35 -10.21
N LEU A 25 -19.24 -67.85 -9.00
CA LEU A 25 -20.36 -68.79 -8.79
C LEU A 25 -20.96 -68.67 -7.37
N ALA A 26 -22.26 -68.38 -7.35
CA ALA A 26 -23.30 -68.63 -6.34
C ALA A 26 -22.96 -68.74 -4.83
N SER A 27 -23.51 -67.80 -4.05
CA SER A 27 -24.02 -68.06 -2.69
C SER A 27 -25.54 -68.23 -2.74
N THR A 28 -26.08 -69.29 -2.11
CA THR A 28 -27.52 -69.47 -1.90
C THR A 28 -27.92 -69.04 -0.50
N GLU A 29 -28.93 -68.17 -0.44
CA GLU A 29 -29.95 -68.00 0.59
C GLU A 29 -29.67 -68.48 2.03
N GLN A 30 -29.78 -67.55 2.98
CA GLN A 30 -30.98 -67.60 3.82
C GLN A 30 -31.44 -66.20 4.27
N GLN A 31 -32.72 -65.95 4.09
CA GLN A 31 -33.38 -64.69 4.40
C GLN A 31 -33.82 -64.68 5.87
N GLY A 32 -33.22 -63.79 6.67
CA GLY A 32 -33.60 -63.51 8.05
C GLY A 32 -33.93 -62.04 8.22
N ASP A 33 -35.12 -61.64 7.77
CA ASP A 33 -35.57 -60.25 7.82
C ASP A 33 -36.15 -59.90 9.20
N ARG A 34 -35.95 -58.65 9.63
CA ARG A 34 -36.45 -58.00 10.86
C ARG A 34 -35.94 -58.54 12.21
N TYR A 35 -35.10 -57.74 12.86
CA TYR A 35 -35.63 -56.79 13.85
C TYR A 35 -34.76 -55.53 13.92
N PHE A 36 -35.36 -54.38 13.60
CA PHE A 36 -34.80 -53.08 13.97
C PHE A 36 -34.84 -52.97 15.50
N THR A 37 -33.72 -53.19 16.17
CA THR A 37 -33.47 -52.56 17.48
C THR A 37 -32.64 -51.32 17.23
N ASN A 38 -33.34 -50.19 17.07
CA ASN A 38 -32.74 -48.86 17.08
C ASN A 38 -32.23 -48.53 18.49
N SER A 39 -31.16 -49.22 18.91
CA SER A 39 -30.28 -48.72 19.94
C SER A 39 -29.41 -47.66 19.28
N SER A 40 -29.67 -46.40 19.59
CA SER A 40 -28.71 -45.33 19.35
C SER A 40 -27.48 -45.60 20.23
N SER A 41 -26.58 -46.44 19.71
CA SER A 41 -25.29 -46.73 20.33
C SER A 41 -24.62 -45.41 20.63
N TYR A 42 -24.56 -45.05 21.91
CA TYR A 42 -24.02 -43.79 22.36
C TYR A 42 -22.53 -43.78 22.04
N ASP A 43 -22.17 -43.14 20.92
CA ASP A 43 -20.78 -42.99 20.52
C ASP A 43 -20.21 -41.71 21.15
N PRO A 44 -19.27 -41.82 22.12
CA PRO A 44 -18.64 -40.65 22.70
C PRO A 44 -17.75 -39.89 21.70
N CYS A 45 -17.49 -40.42 20.51
CA CYS A 45 -16.88 -39.66 19.40
C CYS A 45 -17.85 -38.67 18.74
N GLN A 46 -19.16 -38.79 18.97
CA GLN A 46 -20.21 -37.91 18.44
C GLN A 46 -20.82 -37.01 19.52
N ASN A 47 -20.77 -37.41 20.79
CA ASN A 47 -21.31 -36.64 21.91
C ASN A 47 -20.31 -36.54 23.08
N TYR A 48 -19.66 -35.39 23.20
CA TYR A 48 -18.65 -35.09 24.22
C TYR A 48 -18.61 -33.58 24.52
N THR A 49 -18.11 -33.20 25.70
CA THR A 49 -17.81 -31.80 26.04
C THR A 49 -16.38 -31.44 25.64
N ARG A 50 -16.19 -30.28 25.01
CA ARG A 50 -14.85 -29.75 24.71
C ARG A 50 -14.21 -29.15 25.95
N LEU A 51 -12.97 -29.54 26.27
CA LEU A 51 -12.12 -28.89 27.28
C LEU A 51 -11.06 -28.07 26.55
N ASP A 52 -11.35 -26.77 26.39
CA ASP A 52 -10.52 -25.78 25.71
C ASP A 52 -9.92 -24.83 26.75
N GLU A 53 -8.99 -25.35 27.55
CA GLU A 53 -8.40 -24.64 28.69
C GLU A 53 -6.86 -24.71 28.57
N PRO A 54 -6.21 -23.75 27.87
CA PRO A 54 -4.76 -23.78 27.62
C PRO A 54 -3.90 -23.91 28.89
N SER A 55 -4.43 -23.47 30.04
CA SER A 55 -3.77 -23.61 31.33
C SER A 55 -3.59 -25.05 31.82
N ARG A 56 -4.18 -26.06 31.15
CA ARG A 56 -3.96 -27.50 31.39
C ARG A 56 -2.60 -28.01 30.86
N SER A 57 -1.91 -27.23 30.05
CA SER A 57 -0.58 -27.57 29.52
C SER A 57 0.42 -27.95 30.61
N THR A 58 1.20 -29.00 30.39
CA THR A 58 2.35 -29.35 31.26
C THR A 58 3.48 -28.31 31.23
N GLU A 59 3.50 -27.39 30.27
CA GLU A 59 4.41 -26.24 30.24
C GLU A 59 3.93 -25.07 31.13
N ASN A 60 2.66 -25.08 31.59
CA ASN A 60 2.16 -24.04 32.47
C ASN A 60 2.68 -24.19 33.91
N THR A 61 3.54 -23.26 34.33
CA THR A 61 4.17 -23.20 35.67
C THR A 61 3.46 -22.29 36.66
N ARG A 62 2.32 -21.70 36.30
CA ARG A 62 1.61 -20.74 37.18
C ARG A 62 1.08 -21.38 38.44
N GLU A 63 1.37 -20.75 39.57
CA GLU A 63 0.73 -21.08 40.85
C GLU A 63 -0.78 -20.84 40.77
N GLY A 64 -1.53 -21.85 41.19
CA GLY A 64 -2.99 -21.86 41.15
C GLY A 64 -3.50 -23.24 41.51
N ARG A 65 -4.60 -23.30 42.27
CA ARG A 65 -5.21 -24.56 42.73
C ARG A 65 -6.50 -24.86 41.98
N VAL A 66 -6.40 -24.97 40.65
CA VAL A 66 -7.52 -25.43 39.83
C VAL A 66 -7.61 -26.96 39.97
N CYS A 67 -8.82 -27.51 40.04
CA CYS A 67 -9.05 -28.94 40.15
C CYS A 67 -10.27 -29.38 39.35
N ASP A 68 -10.27 -30.65 38.95
CA ASP A 68 -11.31 -31.27 38.13
C ASP A 68 -12.25 -32.16 38.98
N ARG A 69 -12.68 -31.66 40.14
CA ARG A 69 -13.64 -32.38 41.00
C ARG A 69 -15.05 -32.45 40.41
N ASP A 70 -15.35 -31.56 39.48
CA ASP A 70 -16.64 -31.39 38.81
C ASP A 70 -16.72 -32.09 37.45
N LYS A 71 -15.62 -32.69 36.97
CA LYS A 71 -15.56 -33.30 35.64
C LYS A 71 -16.08 -34.73 35.68
N HIS A 72 -17.29 -34.93 35.15
CA HIS A 72 -17.93 -36.23 35.03
C HIS A 72 -18.51 -36.40 33.61
N GLY A 73 -18.15 -37.50 32.94
CA GLY A 73 -18.63 -37.82 31.59
C GLY A 73 -17.56 -37.68 30.51
N TRP A 74 -17.99 -37.66 29.24
CA TRP A 74 -17.09 -37.70 28.08
C TRP A 74 -16.59 -36.32 27.67
N TYR A 75 -15.27 -36.17 27.64
CA TYR A 75 -14.57 -34.94 27.27
C TYR A 75 -13.58 -35.15 26.12
N ARG A 76 -13.37 -34.11 25.33
CA ARG A 76 -12.26 -34.00 24.35
C ARG A 76 -11.40 -32.81 24.73
N PHE A 77 -10.12 -33.06 25.00
CA PHE A 77 -9.13 -31.97 25.11
C PHE A 77 -8.89 -31.36 23.73
N VAL A 78 -8.88 -30.03 23.68
CA VAL A 78 -8.75 -29.23 22.45
C VAL A 78 -7.93 -27.97 22.74
N GLY A 79 -7.50 -27.31 21.68
CA GLY A 79 -6.79 -26.04 21.75
C GLY A 79 -5.31 -26.19 22.10
N ASP A 80 -4.69 -25.03 22.28
CA ASP A 80 -3.25 -24.85 22.20
C ASP A 80 -2.50 -25.38 23.44
N GLY A 81 -3.23 -25.73 24.50
CA GLY A 81 -2.67 -26.41 25.68
C GLY A 81 -2.29 -27.88 25.47
N GLY A 82 -2.69 -28.48 24.34
CA GLY A 82 -2.53 -29.91 24.05
C GLY A 82 -3.87 -30.62 23.93
N VAL A 83 -3.95 -31.64 23.06
CA VAL A 83 -5.21 -32.32 22.69
C VAL A 83 -5.37 -33.72 23.27
N ARG A 84 -4.39 -34.18 24.06
CA ARG A 84 -4.45 -35.43 24.84
C ARG A 84 -3.74 -35.29 26.17
N MET A 85 -3.99 -36.22 27.08
CA MET A 85 -3.24 -36.32 28.33
C MET A 85 -1.78 -36.74 28.05
N PRO A 86 -0.81 -36.34 28.89
CA PRO A 86 0.55 -36.88 28.81
C PRO A 86 0.57 -38.34 29.26
N GLU A 87 1.34 -39.20 28.57
CA GLU A 87 1.54 -40.62 28.92
C GLU A 87 2.67 -40.83 29.94
N THR A 88 3.29 -39.75 30.41
CA THR A 88 4.45 -39.74 31.31
C THR A 88 4.20 -38.89 32.55
N CYS A 89 4.91 -39.18 33.63
CA CYS A 89 4.75 -38.49 34.91
C CYS A 89 5.12 -37.00 34.81
N VAL A 90 4.14 -36.13 35.06
CA VAL A 90 4.29 -34.67 35.05
C VAL A 90 4.88 -34.19 36.38
N PRO A 91 5.90 -33.32 36.42
CA PRO A 91 6.40 -32.71 37.66
C PRO A 91 5.33 -31.93 38.42
N MET A 92 5.41 -31.91 39.76
CA MET A 92 4.48 -31.12 40.61
C MET A 92 4.46 -29.62 40.23
N TYR A 93 3.37 -28.93 40.57
CA TYR A 93 3.14 -27.52 40.23
C TYR A 93 3.20 -27.25 38.72
N ARG A 94 2.34 -27.95 37.97
CA ARG A 94 2.14 -27.81 36.53
C ARG A 94 0.65 -27.82 36.20
N CYS A 95 0.28 -27.41 34.99
CA CYS A 95 -1.12 -27.45 34.54
C CYS A 95 -2.07 -26.61 35.42
N GLN A 96 -1.56 -25.57 36.09
CA GLN A 96 -2.29 -24.75 37.07
C GLN A 96 -2.89 -25.56 38.24
N THR A 97 -2.16 -26.57 38.73
CA THR A 97 -2.56 -27.38 39.89
C THR A 97 -1.34 -27.82 40.70
N ASP A 98 -1.54 -28.20 41.97
CA ASP A 98 -0.44 -28.65 42.84
C ASP A 98 0.01 -30.08 42.45
N ALA A 99 -0.95 -30.98 42.21
CA ALA A 99 -0.74 -32.40 41.92
C ALA A 99 -1.29 -32.80 40.53
N PRO A 100 -0.49 -32.65 39.45
CA PRO A 100 -0.93 -32.89 38.08
C PRO A 100 -1.23 -34.35 37.79
N MET A 101 -2.29 -34.60 36.98
CA MET A 101 -2.65 -35.93 36.50
C MET A 101 -2.21 -36.22 35.07
N TRP A 102 -1.68 -37.43 34.88
CA TRP A 102 -1.21 -37.99 33.62
C TRP A 102 -1.82 -39.38 33.40
N LEU A 103 -1.77 -39.89 32.16
CA LEU A 103 -2.34 -41.18 31.77
C LEU A 103 -1.27 -42.28 31.91
N ASN A 104 -1.50 -43.23 32.81
CA ASN A 104 -0.61 -44.38 32.96
C ASN A 104 -0.99 -45.48 31.96
N GLY A 105 -0.23 -45.54 30.88
CA GLY A 105 -0.43 -46.43 29.73
C GLY A 105 -0.68 -45.65 28.44
N THR A 106 -0.49 -46.31 27.30
CA THR A 106 -0.64 -45.69 25.97
C THR A 106 -2.10 -45.42 25.61
N HIS A 107 -2.35 -44.34 24.87
CA HIS A 107 -3.66 -44.08 24.27
C HIS A 107 -4.04 -45.19 23.28
N PRO A 108 -5.33 -45.55 23.15
CA PRO A 108 -5.78 -46.54 22.16
C PRO A 108 -5.58 -46.05 20.73
N THR A 109 -5.45 -47.01 19.81
CA THR A 109 -5.51 -46.78 18.36
C THR A 109 -6.94 -46.97 17.81
N LEU A 110 -7.16 -46.56 16.55
CA LEU A 110 -8.46 -46.75 15.89
C LEU A 110 -8.79 -48.23 15.74
N GLY A 111 -9.98 -48.63 16.20
CA GLY A 111 -10.45 -50.02 16.18
C GLY A 111 -10.40 -50.75 17.52
N GLU A 112 -9.62 -50.28 18.50
CA GLU A 112 -9.57 -50.86 19.86
C GLU A 112 -10.86 -50.63 20.68
N GLY A 113 -11.74 -49.72 20.24
CA GLY A 113 -12.97 -49.38 20.94
C GLY A 113 -12.72 -48.49 22.17
N ILE A 114 -13.48 -48.74 23.24
CA ILE A 114 -13.32 -48.04 24.52
C ILE A 114 -12.39 -48.87 25.40
N VAL A 115 -11.23 -48.33 25.76
CA VAL A 115 -10.25 -49.00 26.63
C VAL A 115 -10.20 -48.35 28.02
N THR A 116 -10.04 -49.16 29.06
CA THR A 116 -9.78 -48.67 30.42
C THR A 116 -8.30 -48.33 30.58
N ARG A 117 -8.03 -47.19 31.21
CA ARG A 117 -6.69 -46.74 31.64
C ARG A 117 -6.74 -46.21 33.07
N THR A 118 -5.57 -46.05 33.68
CA THR A 118 -5.44 -45.43 35.00
C THR A 118 -4.89 -44.02 34.82
N ALA A 119 -5.59 -43.00 35.31
CA ALA A 119 -5.02 -41.66 35.43
C ALA A 119 -4.35 -41.54 36.81
N CYS A 120 -3.09 -41.11 36.84
CA CYS A 120 -2.23 -41.03 38.03
C CYS A 120 -1.92 -39.56 38.37
N ALA A 121 -2.03 -39.18 39.65
CA ALA A 121 -1.64 -37.87 40.16
C ALA A 121 -0.24 -37.93 40.79
N HIS A 122 0.65 -37.04 40.38
CA HIS A 122 1.97 -36.89 41.00
C HIS A 122 1.89 -35.97 42.23
N TRP A 123 2.26 -36.49 43.40
CA TRP A 123 2.43 -35.69 44.61
C TRP A 123 3.54 -36.25 45.51
N SER A 124 4.27 -35.35 46.20
CA SER A 124 5.32 -35.70 47.16
C SER A 124 6.39 -36.68 46.63
N GLY A 125 6.75 -36.55 45.34
CA GLY A 125 7.72 -37.44 44.67
C GLY A 125 7.17 -38.81 44.25
N ASN A 126 5.92 -39.13 44.56
CA ASN A 126 5.23 -40.32 44.06
C ASN A 126 4.39 -39.96 42.83
N CYS A 127 4.81 -40.43 41.65
CA CYS A 127 4.15 -40.20 40.38
C CYS A 127 2.70 -40.72 40.27
N CYS A 128 2.25 -41.61 41.16
CA CYS A 128 0.89 -42.13 41.16
C CYS A 128 0.36 -42.28 42.60
N LEU A 129 0.46 -41.21 43.40
CA LEU A 129 0.00 -41.22 44.80
C LEU A 129 -1.53 -41.37 44.89
N TRP A 130 -2.24 -40.64 44.04
CA TRP A 130 -3.68 -40.81 43.84
C TRP A 130 -3.93 -41.27 42.40
N LYS A 131 -5.01 -42.04 42.22
CA LYS A 131 -5.37 -42.59 40.91
C LYS A 131 -6.87 -42.73 40.77
N THR A 132 -7.34 -42.67 39.54
CA THR A 132 -8.71 -43.03 39.16
C THR A 132 -8.70 -43.79 37.84
N GLN A 133 -9.76 -44.53 37.55
CA GLN A 133 -9.94 -45.13 36.23
C GLN A 133 -10.50 -44.08 35.28
N VAL A 134 -10.03 -44.10 34.03
CA VAL A 134 -10.59 -43.30 32.92
C VAL A 134 -10.81 -44.22 31.74
N LEU A 135 -11.90 -44.02 31.01
CA LEU A 135 -12.16 -44.72 29.76
C LEU A 135 -11.71 -43.84 28.60
N VAL A 136 -10.99 -44.41 27.63
CA VAL A 136 -10.43 -43.66 26.50
C VAL A 136 -10.87 -44.34 25.20
N LYS A 137 -11.29 -43.55 24.22
CA LYS A 137 -11.60 -44.04 22.86
C LYS A 137 -10.88 -43.19 21.81
N ALA A 138 -10.29 -43.85 20.82
CA ALA A 138 -9.79 -43.20 19.62
C ALA A 138 -10.93 -42.97 18.62
N CYS A 139 -11.00 -41.76 18.06
CA CYS A 139 -12.09 -41.32 17.20
C CYS A 139 -11.61 -41.00 15.78
N PRO A 140 -12.45 -41.22 14.74
CA PRO A 140 -12.15 -40.76 13.38
C PRO A 140 -11.84 -39.26 13.36
N GLY A 141 -10.77 -38.87 12.66
CA GLY A 141 -10.26 -37.49 12.69
C GLY A 141 -9.14 -37.22 13.70
N GLU A 142 -8.40 -38.27 14.09
CA GLU A 142 -7.15 -38.18 14.88
C GLU A 142 -7.32 -37.50 16.25
N PHE A 143 -8.37 -37.84 16.99
CA PHE A 143 -8.55 -37.36 18.36
C PHE A 143 -9.01 -38.46 19.32
N HIS A 144 -8.83 -38.19 20.61
CA HIS A 144 -9.26 -39.07 21.69
C HIS A 144 -10.34 -38.40 22.52
N VAL A 145 -11.28 -39.20 23.01
CA VAL A 145 -12.27 -38.80 24.02
C VAL A 145 -12.06 -39.61 25.29
N TYR A 146 -12.30 -38.95 26.42
CA TYR A 146 -11.99 -39.45 27.76
C TYR A 146 -13.26 -39.39 28.60
N GLN A 147 -13.70 -40.52 29.14
CA GLN A 147 -14.66 -40.49 30.24
C GLN A 147 -13.87 -40.17 31.51
N LEU A 148 -14.01 -38.93 31.97
CA LEU A 148 -13.38 -38.43 33.18
C LEU A 148 -14.35 -38.56 34.35
N GLU A 149 -13.78 -38.69 35.55
CA GLU A 149 -14.49 -38.73 36.82
C GLU A 149 -13.83 -37.74 37.79
N GLY A 150 -14.64 -37.17 38.70
CA GLY A 150 -14.20 -36.14 39.63
C GLY A 150 -12.91 -36.50 40.38
N THR A 151 -11.92 -35.59 40.36
CA THR A 151 -10.57 -35.92 40.86
C THR A 151 -10.52 -36.19 42.38
N PRO A 152 -9.64 -37.10 42.86
CA PRO A 152 -9.65 -37.54 44.26
C PRO A 152 -9.40 -36.44 45.33
N LYS A 153 -8.82 -35.29 44.96
CA LYS A 153 -8.48 -34.18 45.87
C LYS A 153 -8.65 -32.82 45.17
N CYS A 154 -8.79 -31.75 45.96
CA CYS A 154 -9.11 -30.40 45.48
C CYS A 154 -7.93 -29.65 44.84
N ASN A 155 -6.79 -30.31 44.69
CA ASN A 155 -5.54 -29.75 44.17
C ASN A 155 -4.98 -30.66 43.06
N VAL A 156 -5.88 -31.35 42.35
CA VAL A 156 -5.59 -32.36 41.34
C VAL A 156 -6.39 -32.05 40.06
N ARG A 157 -5.72 -32.02 38.91
CA ARG A 157 -6.28 -31.65 37.60
C ARG A 157 -5.69 -32.52 36.49
N TYR A 158 -6.50 -32.84 35.49
CA TYR A 158 -6.09 -33.52 34.26
C TYR A 158 -5.28 -32.58 33.36
N CYS A 159 -4.00 -32.91 33.17
CA CYS A 159 -3.08 -32.19 32.30
C CYS A 159 -3.27 -32.54 30.82
N THR A 160 -2.78 -31.66 29.96
CA THR A 160 -2.64 -31.87 28.52
C THR A 160 -1.18 -31.79 28.08
N ASP A 161 -0.79 -32.63 27.14
CA ASP A 161 0.56 -32.66 26.54
C ASP A 161 0.67 -31.62 25.42
N PRO A 162 1.41 -30.51 25.60
CA PRO A 162 1.49 -29.43 24.63
C PRO A 162 2.26 -29.80 23.36
N SER A 163 2.99 -30.93 23.32
CA SER A 163 3.60 -31.44 22.09
C SER A 163 2.56 -31.94 21.07
N THR A 164 1.31 -32.10 21.51
CA THR A 164 0.22 -32.70 20.71
C THR A 164 -0.70 -31.66 20.07
N ALA A 165 -0.55 -30.38 20.44
CA ALA A 165 -1.30 -29.29 19.83
C ALA A 165 -0.79 -29.05 18.40
N LYS A 166 -1.67 -29.12 17.39
CA LYS A 166 -1.32 -28.88 15.97
C LYS A 166 -0.93 -27.42 15.69
N ALA A 167 -1.33 -26.49 16.56
CA ALA A 167 -0.81 -25.13 16.65
C ALA A 167 -0.72 -24.76 18.14
N LYS A 168 0.38 -24.11 18.55
CA LYS A 168 0.53 -23.57 19.93
C LYS A 168 0.12 -22.10 20.02
N CYS A 169 0.17 -21.34 18.94
CA CYS A 169 -0.31 -19.97 18.86
C CYS A 169 -1.32 -19.92 17.70
N GLU A 170 -2.46 -19.22 17.86
CA GLU A 170 -3.49 -19.04 16.81
C GLU A 170 -2.91 -18.53 15.47
N LYS A 171 -1.78 -17.83 15.53
CA LYS A 171 -1.01 -17.35 14.37
C LYS A 171 0.43 -17.82 14.51
N ALA A 172 1.05 -18.16 13.39
CA ALA A 172 2.48 -18.36 13.34
C ALA A 172 3.19 -17.06 13.75
N CYS A 173 4.05 -17.15 14.77
CA CYS A 173 4.90 -16.03 15.18
C CYS A 173 5.90 -15.68 14.08
N ARG A 174 6.40 -14.44 14.10
CA ARG A 174 7.45 -14.01 13.15
C ARG A 174 8.78 -14.73 13.41
N PRO A 175 9.73 -14.72 12.45
CA PRO A 175 11.09 -15.25 12.69
C PRO A 175 11.79 -14.64 13.91
N GLU A 176 11.51 -13.37 14.20
CA GLU A 176 12.05 -12.60 15.32
C GLU A 176 11.34 -12.91 16.66
N GLU A 177 10.30 -13.74 16.62
CA GLU A 177 9.42 -14.04 17.75
C GLU A 177 9.43 -15.55 18.06
N GLU A 178 9.12 -15.89 19.30
CA GLU A 178 8.94 -17.25 19.79
C GLU A 178 7.59 -17.37 20.49
N CYS A 179 6.84 -18.44 20.15
CA CYS A 179 5.56 -18.76 20.79
C CYS A 179 5.85 -19.28 22.21
N ARG A 180 5.54 -18.48 23.24
CA ARG A 180 5.74 -18.82 24.65
C ARG A 180 4.43 -18.73 25.43
N PHE A 181 4.29 -19.58 26.46
CA PHE A 181 3.11 -19.58 27.32
C PHE A 181 3.23 -18.51 28.42
N LEU A 182 2.45 -17.44 28.32
CA LEU A 182 2.37 -16.32 29.28
C LEU A 182 0.90 -15.92 29.49
N ASN A 183 0.54 -15.22 30.57
CA ASN A 183 -0.87 -14.78 30.75
C ASN A 183 -1.84 -15.92 31.19
N GLY A 184 -1.51 -17.17 30.88
CA GLY A 184 -2.47 -18.29 30.84
C GLY A 184 -2.88 -18.66 29.41
N THR A 185 -2.27 -18.01 28.42
CA THR A 185 -2.46 -18.17 26.97
C THR A 185 -1.10 -18.40 26.31
N TRP A 186 -1.11 -18.67 25.01
CA TRP A 186 0.10 -18.61 24.20
C TRP A 186 0.17 -17.27 23.47
N ASP A 187 1.36 -16.70 23.38
CA ASP A 187 1.60 -15.43 22.71
C ASP A 187 2.99 -15.41 22.05
N CYS A 188 3.15 -14.54 21.06
CA CYS A 188 4.40 -14.36 20.33
C CYS A 188 5.24 -13.27 21.01
N LEU A 189 6.42 -13.64 21.53
CA LEU A 189 7.34 -12.70 22.18
C LEU A 189 8.67 -12.61 21.44
N CYS A 190 9.29 -11.44 21.48
CA CYS A 190 10.62 -11.23 20.92
C CYS A 190 11.62 -12.25 21.44
N ARG A 191 12.33 -12.89 20.51
CA ARG A 191 13.37 -13.86 20.80
C ARG A 191 14.51 -13.26 21.61
N GLN A 192 14.91 -13.95 22.68
CA GLN A 192 16.03 -13.50 23.53
C GLN A 192 17.41 -13.82 22.94
N ASP A 193 17.46 -14.71 21.94
CA ASP A 193 18.68 -15.12 21.21
C ASP A 193 18.89 -14.34 19.90
N LEU A 194 18.21 -13.21 19.71
CA LEU A 194 18.44 -12.29 18.59
C LEU A 194 19.82 -11.64 18.70
N ASN A 195 20.83 -12.34 18.19
CA ASN A 195 22.23 -11.93 18.20
C ASN A 195 22.52 -10.84 17.13
N SER A 196 21.65 -9.84 17.04
CA SER A 196 21.75 -8.69 16.15
C SER A 196 22.64 -7.63 16.79
N SER A 197 23.95 -7.83 16.70
CA SER A 197 24.93 -6.73 16.81
C SER A 197 24.97 -5.87 15.53
N ASP A 198 24.54 -6.45 14.40
CA ASP A 198 24.56 -5.78 13.10
C ASP A 198 23.28 -4.99 12.82
N VAL A 199 23.44 -3.66 12.78
CA VAL A 199 22.43 -2.70 12.28
C VAL A 199 21.96 -3.05 10.86
N HIS A 200 22.77 -3.74 10.07
CA HIS A 200 22.42 -4.25 8.73
C HIS A 200 21.28 -5.30 8.74
N GLY A 201 20.98 -5.91 9.89
CA GLY A 201 19.81 -6.78 10.06
C GLY A 201 18.47 -6.03 10.13
N LEU A 202 18.48 -4.72 10.38
CA LEU A 202 17.26 -3.91 10.33
C LEU A 202 16.80 -3.75 8.88
N GLN A 203 15.58 -4.23 8.60
CA GLN A 203 14.87 -3.95 7.36
C GLN A 203 13.72 -2.97 7.65
N PRO A 204 13.88 -1.67 7.42
CA PRO A 204 12.83 -0.68 7.67
C PRO A 204 11.70 -0.87 6.65
N LYS A 205 10.48 -0.99 7.14
CA LYS A 205 9.29 -0.99 6.28
C LYS A 205 8.92 0.46 5.96
N LEU A 206 9.14 0.86 4.71
CA LEU A 206 8.72 2.13 4.16
C LEU A 206 7.39 1.97 3.41
N ASP A 207 6.42 2.84 3.70
CA ASP A 207 5.11 2.90 3.05
C ASP A 207 4.89 4.32 2.52
N CYS A 208 4.83 4.46 1.20
CA CYS A 208 4.80 5.74 0.48
C CYS A 208 3.37 6.10 0.06
N GLY A 209 2.51 6.46 1.01
CA GLY A 209 1.14 6.88 0.74
C GLY A 209 1.04 8.23 0.04
N ALA A 210 -0.11 8.49 -0.60
CA ALA A 210 -0.36 9.74 -1.33
C ALA A 210 -0.55 10.99 -0.42
N LYS A 211 -0.84 10.78 0.87
CA LYS A 211 -1.04 11.86 1.87
C LYS A 211 -0.01 11.81 3.00
N GLU A 212 0.47 10.63 3.33
CA GLU A 212 1.46 10.39 4.39
C GLU A 212 2.47 9.33 3.95
N ILE A 213 3.71 9.51 4.40
CA ILE A 213 4.81 8.55 4.30
C ILE A 213 4.99 7.95 5.69
N LYS A 214 4.99 6.62 5.81
CA LYS A 214 5.17 5.92 7.08
C LYS A 214 6.43 5.08 7.07
N VAL A 215 7.29 5.28 8.06
CA VAL A 215 8.47 4.45 8.30
C VAL A 215 8.22 3.59 9.54
N SER A 216 8.50 2.29 9.45
CA SER A 216 8.32 1.35 10.57
C SER A 216 9.54 0.45 10.76
N LEU A 217 9.92 0.20 12.02
CA LEU A 217 10.98 -0.73 12.43
C LEU A 217 10.43 -1.81 13.35
N ASP A 218 10.97 -3.02 13.25
CA ASP A 218 10.58 -4.12 14.11
C ASP A 218 11.12 -3.94 15.54
N LYS A 219 10.21 -4.06 16.51
CA LYS A 219 10.48 -3.82 17.94
C LYS A 219 11.37 -4.89 18.56
N CYS A 220 11.36 -6.12 18.04
CA CYS A 220 12.20 -7.20 18.52
C CYS A 220 13.65 -7.04 18.05
N LEU A 221 13.86 -6.62 16.80
CA LEU A 221 15.20 -6.29 16.29
C LEU A 221 15.82 -5.08 17.00
N LEU A 222 15.02 -4.05 17.29
CA LEU A 222 15.44 -2.93 18.14
C LEU A 222 15.89 -3.42 19.53
N GLY A 223 15.13 -4.31 20.16
CA GLY A 223 15.50 -4.94 21.44
C GLY A 223 16.86 -5.64 21.41
N GLY A 224 17.15 -6.41 20.34
CA GLY A 224 18.44 -7.08 20.13
C GLY A 224 19.62 -6.11 20.02
N LEU A 225 19.42 -4.96 19.37
CA LEU A 225 20.40 -3.87 19.24
C LEU A 225 20.59 -3.03 20.53
N GLY A 226 20.04 -3.48 21.66
CA GLY A 226 20.10 -2.75 22.93
C GLY A 226 19.15 -1.56 23.02
N PHE A 227 18.15 -1.46 22.13
CA PHE A 227 17.09 -0.46 22.27
C PHE A 227 15.98 -0.97 23.21
N GLY A 228 15.98 -0.43 24.43
CA GLY A 228 15.14 -0.91 25.54
C GLY A 228 13.67 -0.46 25.50
N ASP A 229 12.98 -0.56 26.63
CA ASP A 229 11.53 -0.31 26.73
C ASP A 229 11.07 1.13 26.41
N LYS A 230 11.98 2.09 26.30
CA LYS A 230 11.69 3.50 25.96
C LYS A 230 12.58 3.96 24.81
N VAL A 231 12.05 3.86 23.59
CA VAL A 231 12.66 4.44 22.40
C VAL A 231 11.87 5.67 21.99
N ILE A 232 12.58 6.79 21.82
CA ILE A 232 12.04 8.00 21.20
C ILE A 232 12.49 7.97 19.75
N ALA A 233 11.55 8.10 18.82
CA ALA A 233 11.85 8.15 17.40
C ALA A 233 11.28 9.42 16.79
N TYR A 234 12.06 10.11 15.97
CA TYR A 234 11.72 11.43 15.44
C TYR A 234 12.22 11.60 14.00
N LEU A 235 11.58 12.49 13.25
CA LEU A 235 12.05 12.94 11.94
C LEU A 235 12.99 14.14 12.09
N ARG A 236 13.48 14.68 10.97
CA ARG A 236 14.32 15.89 10.97
C ARG A 236 13.71 17.07 11.74
N ASP A 237 12.38 17.18 11.76
CA ASP A 237 11.65 18.02 12.71
C ASP A 237 11.25 17.20 13.95
N GLY A 238 11.75 17.60 15.12
CA GLY A 238 11.48 16.93 16.40
C GLY A 238 10.00 16.98 16.84
N ASN A 239 9.20 17.89 16.28
CA ASN A 239 7.74 17.91 16.50
C ASN A 239 7.06 16.68 15.88
N CYS A 240 7.66 16.09 14.84
CA CYS A 240 7.19 14.85 14.24
C CYS A 240 7.91 13.65 14.87
N SER A 241 7.50 13.33 16.10
CA SER A 241 8.05 12.24 16.90
C SER A 241 6.97 11.27 17.38
N SER A 242 7.36 10.03 17.61
CA SER A 242 6.57 9.03 18.34
C SER A 242 7.39 8.42 19.46
N THR A 243 6.70 7.97 20.51
CA THR A 243 7.33 7.32 21.68
C THR A 243 6.84 5.89 21.75
N MET A 244 7.77 4.94 21.84
CA MET A 244 7.41 3.53 21.96
C MET A 244 6.77 3.27 23.33
N GLN A 245 5.54 2.76 23.33
CA GLN A 245 4.92 2.19 24.52
C GLN A 245 4.84 0.67 24.39
N ARG A 246 4.97 -0.05 25.51
CA ARG A 246 5.12 -1.51 25.49
C ARG A 246 3.88 -2.24 24.96
N GLN A 247 2.71 -1.62 25.08
CA GLN A 247 1.38 -2.20 24.83
C GLN A 247 0.91 -2.18 23.37
N ASP A 248 1.50 -1.32 22.51
CA ASP A 248 1.10 -1.26 21.11
C ASP A 248 2.01 -2.12 20.22
N ARG A 249 1.45 -2.50 19.06
CA ARG A 249 1.87 -3.62 18.19
C ARG A 249 3.35 -3.54 17.76
N ASN A 250 3.87 -4.68 17.31
CA ASN A 250 5.28 -5.08 17.15
C ASN A 250 6.17 -4.19 16.23
N TRP A 251 5.65 -3.07 15.74
CA TRP A 251 6.35 -2.09 14.90
C TRP A 251 6.41 -0.73 15.60
N MET A 252 7.61 -0.19 15.80
CA MET A 252 7.77 1.23 16.08
C MET A 252 7.62 2.01 14.77
N SER A 253 6.77 3.03 14.71
CA SER A 253 6.54 3.79 13.46
C SER A 253 6.37 5.29 13.66
N VAL A 254 6.76 6.06 12.64
CA VAL A 254 6.52 7.50 12.52
C VAL A 254 5.95 7.80 11.14
N THR A 255 5.01 8.74 11.10
CA THR A 255 4.38 9.25 9.88
C THR A 255 4.83 10.68 9.59
N SER A 256 5.00 10.98 8.31
CA SER A 256 5.24 12.33 7.79
C SER A 256 4.18 12.66 6.75
N PRO A 257 3.57 13.87 6.74
CA PRO A 257 2.76 14.30 5.60
C PRO A 257 3.58 14.28 4.30
N THR A 258 2.97 13.91 3.17
CA THR A 258 3.61 13.92 1.84
C THR A 258 3.64 15.35 1.27
N GLN A 259 4.32 16.25 1.98
CA GLN A 259 4.39 17.68 1.69
C GLN A 259 5.82 18.20 1.89
N ALA A 260 6.24 19.16 1.07
CA ALA A 260 7.55 19.80 1.19
C ALA A 260 7.67 20.56 2.52
N ARG A 261 8.83 20.49 3.18
CA ARG A 261 9.16 21.10 4.48
C ARG A 261 8.37 20.57 5.69
N ALA A 262 7.18 20.00 5.52
CA ALA A 262 6.44 19.32 6.59
C ALA A 262 7.31 18.23 7.22
N CYS A 263 7.36 18.18 8.56
CA CYS A 263 8.25 17.29 9.32
C CYS A 263 9.74 17.32 8.92
N GLY A 264 10.22 18.40 8.30
CA GLY A 264 11.57 18.52 7.77
C GLY A 264 11.82 17.76 6.45
N ASN A 265 10.78 17.35 5.74
CA ASN A 265 10.89 16.75 4.40
C ASN A 265 11.62 17.66 3.42
N ILE A 266 12.63 17.11 2.74
CA ILE A 266 13.22 17.72 1.54
C ILE A 266 12.45 17.19 0.33
N LEU A 267 11.91 18.09 -0.48
CA LEU A 267 11.39 17.77 -1.81
C LEU A 267 12.48 18.04 -2.85
N GLU A 268 12.78 17.04 -3.67
CA GLU A 268 13.68 17.12 -4.81
C GLU A 268 12.94 16.61 -6.06
N ARG A 269 13.04 17.32 -7.19
CA ARG A 269 12.34 16.96 -8.43
C ARG A 269 13.37 16.52 -9.47
N ASN A 270 13.37 15.24 -9.82
CA ASN A 270 14.00 14.81 -11.06
C ASN A 270 12.99 14.99 -12.21
N GLY A 271 13.43 14.91 -13.47
CA GLY A 271 12.58 15.21 -14.62
C GLY A 271 11.34 14.31 -14.80
N THR A 272 11.22 13.21 -14.05
CA THR A 272 10.11 12.25 -14.13
C THR A 272 9.42 11.96 -12.78
N HIS A 273 10.02 12.34 -11.65
CA HIS A 273 9.54 12.03 -10.30
C HIS A 273 9.74 13.20 -9.32
N ALA A 274 8.75 13.41 -8.45
CA ALA A 274 8.89 14.13 -7.20
C ALA A 274 9.40 13.18 -6.11
N ILE A 275 10.56 13.46 -5.53
CA ILE A 275 11.22 12.64 -4.51
C ILE A 275 11.17 13.39 -3.17
N TYR A 276 10.45 12.82 -2.21
CA TYR A 276 10.47 13.27 -0.82
C TYR A 276 11.52 12.49 -0.04
N LYS A 277 12.46 13.20 0.59
CA LYS A 277 13.56 12.65 1.39
C LYS A 277 13.46 13.14 2.83
N ASN A 278 13.65 12.25 3.80
CA ASN A 278 13.76 12.61 5.22
C ASN A 278 14.66 11.60 5.95
N THR A 279 14.99 11.90 7.20
CA THR A 279 15.82 11.08 8.07
C THR A 279 15.01 10.71 9.31
N PHE A 280 14.93 9.41 9.60
CA PHE A 280 14.28 8.86 10.77
C PHE A 280 15.34 8.49 11.82
N SER A 281 15.28 9.16 12.97
CA SER A 281 16.28 9.06 14.04
C SER A 281 15.70 8.39 15.28
N LEU A 282 16.44 7.46 15.90
CA LEU A 282 16.04 6.76 17.11
C LEU A 282 17.07 6.92 18.23
N VAL A 283 16.58 7.14 19.46
CA VAL A 283 17.39 7.29 20.68
C VAL A 283 16.80 6.54 21.87
N ASN A 284 17.69 6.02 22.72
CA ASN A 284 17.37 5.16 23.87
C ASN A 284 16.92 5.88 25.14
N ALA A 285 17.12 7.19 25.21
CA ALA A 285 16.73 8.00 26.35
C ALA A 285 16.64 9.47 25.93
N PHE A 286 15.99 10.27 26.78
CA PHE A 286 15.99 11.73 26.64
C PHE A 286 17.40 12.34 26.71
N ILE A 287 18.34 11.66 27.38
CA ILE A 287 19.76 12.03 27.42
C ILE A 287 20.53 11.07 26.49
N ILE A 288 20.98 11.59 25.35
CA ILE A 288 21.83 10.85 24.41
C ILE A 288 23.22 10.72 25.04
N ARG A 289 23.70 9.50 25.25
CA ARG A 289 25.05 9.25 25.79
C ARG A 289 25.95 8.46 24.84
N ASP A 290 25.41 7.43 24.17
CA ASP A 290 26.26 6.46 23.46
C ASP A 290 25.92 6.28 21.97
N THR A 291 24.65 6.19 21.56
CA THR A 291 24.26 5.92 20.16
C THR A 291 23.00 6.65 19.69
N ILE A 292 23.00 7.06 18.41
CA ILE A 292 21.82 7.50 17.65
C ILE A 292 21.76 6.66 16.38
N LEU A 293 20.63 6.00 16.13
CA LEU A 293 20.40 5.28 14.88
C LEU A 293 19.69 6.21 13.89
N ASN A 294 20.30 6.46 12.73
CA ASN A 294 19.74 7.32 11.68
C ASN A 294 19.45 6.51 10.42
N ILE A 295 18.21 6.55 9.95
CA ILE A 295 17.73 5.85 8.76
C ILE A 295 17.25 6.88 7.75
N ASN A 296 18.00 7.03 6.65
CA ASN A 296 17.60 7.88 5.54
C ASN A 296 16.62 7.13 4.66
N PHE A 297 15.49 7.76 4.35
CA PHE A 297 14.46 7.19 3.47
C PHE A 297 14.03 8.18 2.40
N GLN A 298 13.52 7.66 1.28
CA GLN A 298 12.98 8.46 0.20
C GLN A 298 11.79 7.79 -0.47
N CYS A 299 10.75 8.56 -0.76
CA CYS A 299 9.60 8.14 -1.57
C CYS A 299 9.60 8.91 -2.88
N ALA A 300 9.61 8.19 -4.01
CA ALA A 300 9.54 8.77 -5.34
C ALA A 300 8.13 8.58 -5.92
N TYR A 301 7.48 9.69 -6.27
CA TYR A 301 6.16 9.71 -6.90
C TYR A 301 6.35 10.15 -8.35
N PRO A 302 5.77 9.46 -9.35
CA PRO A 302 5.84 9.90 -10.74
C PRO A 302 5.19 11.27 -10.90
N LEU A 303 5.76 12.10 -11.77
CA LEU A 303 5.18 13.40 -12.12
C LEU A 303 4.02 13.18 -13.10
N ASP A 304 2.80 13.37 -12.61
CA ASP A 304 1.63 13.71 -13.40
C ASP A 304 1.31 15.22 -13.25
N MET A 305 0.28 15.72 -13.93
CA MET A 305 -0.13 17.13 -13.83
C MET A 305 -0.45 17.57 -12.39
N LYS A 306 -1.08 16.70 -11.60
CA LYS A 306 -1.56 16.99 -10.24
C LYS A 306 -0.39 17.08 -9.26
N VAL A 307 0.49 16.08 -9.25
CA VAL A 307 1.72 16.07 -8.46
C VAL A 307 2.60 17.25 -8.85
N SER A 308 2.70 17.56 -10.15
CA SER A 308 3.51 18.67 -10.66
C SER A 308 3.02 20.04 -10.17
N LEU A 309 1.69 20.28 -10.17
CA LEU A 309 1.12 21.51 -9.62
C LEU A 309 1.19 21.59 -8.09
N GLN A 310 1.20 20.46 -7.40
CA GLN A 310 1.36 20.41 -5.94
C GLN A 310 2.81 20.54 -5.46
N THR A 311 3.79 20.28 -6.35
CA THR A 311 5.24 20.31 -6.03
C THR A 311 5.96 21.54 -6.57
N ALA A 312 5.37 22.26 -7.52
CA ALA A 312 5.80 23.59 -7.95
C ALA A 312 5.73 24.60 -6.79
N LEU A 313 6.65 25.57 -6.74
CA LEU A 313 6.72 26.54 -5.64
C LEU A 313 5.73 27.68 -5.84
N HIS A 314 5.69 28.26 -7.05
CA HIS A 314 4.80 29.36 -7.43
C HIS A 314 4.17 29.15 -8.82
N PRO A 315 3.38 28.08 -9.04
CA PRO A 315 2.80 27.76 -10.35
C PRO A 315 1.80 28.82 -10.83
N ILE A 316 1.82 29.10 -12.13
CA ILE A 316 0.82 29.95 -12.80
C ILE A 316 -0.42 29.10 -13.05
N VAL A 317 -1.39 29.21 -12.13
CA VAL A 317 -2.59 28.37 -12.07
C VAL A 317 -3.85 29.20 -11.83
N SER A 318 -4.90 28.88 -12.58
CA SER A 318 -6.28 29.33 -12.34
C SER A 318 -7.03 28.27 -11.55
N SER A 319 -7.91 28.66 -10.63
CA SER A 319 -8.69 27.72 -9.80
C SER A 319 -10.14 28.18 -9.70
N LEU A 320 -11.07 27.23 -9.82
CA LEU A 320 -12.51 27.47 -9.74
C LEU A 320 -13.15 26.38 -8.88
N ASN A 321 -13.98 26.77 -7.93
CA ASN A 321 -14.87 25.85 -7.22
C ASN A 321 -16.24 25.84 -7.90
N VAL A 322 -16.79 24.65 -8.11
CA VAL A 322 -18.09 24.42 -8.75
C VAL A 322 -18.93 23.54 -7.84
N SER A 323 -20.12 24.00 -7.47
CA SER A 323 -21.16 23.16 -6.85
C SER A 323 -22.00 22.51 -7.94
N VAL A 324 -22.14 21.19 -7.90
CA VAL A 324 -23.15 20.46 -8.69
C VAL A 324 -24.32 20.16 -7.76
N ASP A 325 -25.56 20.45 -8.19
CA ASP A 325 -26.74 20.46 -7.32
C ASP A 325 -26.89 19.17 -6.50
N GLY A 326 -26.70 19.29 -5.19
CA GLY A 326 -26.76 18.18 -4.23
C GLY A 326 -25.58 17.18 -4.24
N ALA A 327 -24.64 17.28 -5.19
CA ALA A 327 -23.55 16.32 -5.38
C ALA A 327 -22.20 16.73 -4.75
N GLY A 328 -22.10 17.94 -4.20
CA GLY A 328 -20.92 18.43 -3.46
C GLY A 328 -20.16 19.56 -4.16
N GLU A 329 -19.04 19.97 -3.55
CA GLU A 329 -18.13 21.00 -4.07
C GLU A 329 -16.93 20.35 -4.78
N PHE A 330 -16.70 20.79 -6.02
CA PHE A 330 -15.63 20.32 -6.90
C PHE A 330 -14.62 21.46 -7.09
N THR A 331 -13.31 21.18 -7.03
CA THR A 331 -12.26 22.17 -7.34
C THR A 331 -11.58 21.78 -8.64
N VAL A 332 -11.72 22.63 -9.67
CA VAL A 332 -11.02 22.50 -10.95
C VAL A 332 -9.87 23.49 -10.98
N ARG A 333 -8.70 23.06 -11.48
CA ARG A 333 -7.55 23.94 -11.74
C ARG A 333 -7.15 23.88 -13.20
N MET A 334 -6.63 24.98 -13.74
CA MET A 334 -6.05 25.05 -15.09
C MET A 334 -4.69 25.73 -15.01
N ALA A 335 -3.68 25.17 -15.66
CA ALA A 335 -2.31 25.68 -15.64
C ALA A 335 -1.63 25.56 -17.02
N LEU A 336 -0.54 26.30 -17.18
CA LEU A 336 0.33 26.24 -18.36
C LEU A 336 1.60 25.45 -18.03
N PHE A 337 2.03 24.58 -18.95
CA PHE A 337 3.18 23.68 -18.81
C PHE A 337 4.21 23.93 -19.91
N GLN A 338 5.48 23.64 -19.59
CA GLN A 338 6.66 23.87 -20.44
C GLN A 338 6.94 22.69 -21.39
N ASP A 339 6.41 21.52 -21.10
CA ASP A 339 6.69 20.25 -21.77
C ASP A 339 5.42 19.52 -22.25
N PRO A 340 5.51 18.71 -23.33
CA PRO A 340 4.37 17.98 -23.89
C PRO A 340 3.82 16.85 -22.99
N ASN A 341 4.52 16.50 -21.91
CA ASN A 341 4.02 15.53 -20.93
C ASN A 341 3.21 16.21 -19.80
N TYR A 342 3.08 17.55 -19.83
CA TYR A 342 2.36 18.34 -18.84
C TYR A 342 2.89 18.14 -17.40
N THR A 343 4.22 18.01 -17.26
CA THR A 343 4.88 17.73 -15.96
C THR A 343 5.59 18.94 -15.33
N SER A 344 5.85 19.99 -16.10
CA SER A 344 6.63 21.17 -15.68
C SER A 344 5.79 22.42 -15.83
N PRO A 345 5.00 22.82 -14.83
CA PRO A 345 4.24 24.07 -14.91
C PRO A 345 5.17 25.28 -15.07
N TYR A 346 4.67 26.35 -15.66
CA TYR A 346 5.33 27.65 -15.55
C TYR A 346 5.16 28.21 -14.14
N GLU A 347 6.20 28.85 -13.62
CA GLU A 347 6.20 29.49 -12.30
C GLU A 347 6.49 30.98 -12.40
N GLY A 348 5.94 31.78 -11.47
CA GLY A 348 6.11 33.23 -11.42
C GLY A 348 4.82 34.01 -11.68
N ALA A 349 4.94 35.25 -12.19
CA ALA A 349 3.81 36.17 -12.37
C ALA A 349 3.36 36.36 -13.83
N ALA A 350 4.20 36.01 -14.80
CA ALA A 350 3.94 36.13 -16.23
C ALA A 350 4.79 35.13 -17.02
N VAL A 351 4.33 34.74 -18.20
CA VAL A 351 5.01 33.79 -19.08
C VAL A 351 5.56 34.52 -20.30
N VAL A 352 6.84 34.31 -20.66
CA VAL A 352 7.50 35.00 -21.78
C VAL A 352 8.00 33.98 -22.81
N LEU A 353 7.41 33.93 -24.01
CA LEU A 353 7.64 32.88 -25.00
C LEU A 353 7.92 33.39 -26.41
N ALA A 354 8.67 32.62 -27.19
CA ALA A 354 8.78 32.88 -28.62
C ALA A 354 7.49 32.46 -29.32
N VAL A 355 7.14 33.12 -30.43
CA VAL A 355 5.98 32.74 -31.27
C VAL A 355 6.12 31.34 -31.91
N GLU A 356 7.33 30.79 -31.94
CA GLU A 356 7.56 29.41 -32.40
C GLU A 356 7.28 28.36 -31.30
N SER A 357 7.20 28.77 -30.03
CA SER A 357 6.99 27.88 -28.89
C SER A 357 5.56 27.34 -28.82
N MET A 358 5.41 26.08 -28.41
CA MET A 358 4.10 25.51 -28.08
C MET A 358 3.68 25.91 -26.66
N LEU A 359 2.41 26.27 -26.50
CA LEU A 359 1.71 26.40 -25.23
C LEU A 359 1.06 25.06 -24.89
N TYR A 360 1.44 24.44 -23.78
CA TYR A 360 0.79 23.23 -23.27
C TYR A 360 -0.17 23.62 -22.14
N VAL A 361 -1.47 23.62 -22.39
CA VAL A 361 -2.50 24.02 -21.42
C VAL A 361 -3.23 22.78 -20.93
N GLY A 362 -3.33 22.64 -19.61
CA GLY A 362 -4.03 21.51 -19.03
C GLY A 362 -4.87 21.89 -17.83
N ALA A 363 -6.04 21.26 -17.72
CA ALA A 363 -6.97 21.42 -16.61
C ALA A 363 -7.19 20.07 -15.91
N ILE A 364 -7.36 20.11 -14.59
CA ILE A 364 -7.55 18.94 -13.72
C ILE A 364 -8.67 19.18 -12.71
N LEU A 365 -9.43 18.13 -12.43
CA LEU A 365 -10.32 18.07 -11.27
C LEU A 365 -9.50 17.65 -10.03
N GLU A 366 -9.11 18.62 -9.21
CA GLU A 366 -8.26 18.39 -8.02
C GLU A 366 -9.01 17.67 -6.90
N ARG A 367 -10.25 18.12 -6.64
CA ARG A 367 -11.18 17.62 -5.61
C ARG A 367 -12.56 17.40 -6.21
N GLY A 368 -13.19 16.28 -5.88
CA GLY A 368 -14.49 15.85 -6.38
C GLY A 368 -14.51 14.35 -6.64
N ASP A 369 -15.63 13.83 -7.12
CA ASP A 369 -15.76 12.45 -7.58
C ASP A 369 -15.21 12.29 -9.01
N THR A 370 -13.93 11.96 -9.11
CA THR A 370 -13.23 11.67 -10.38
C THR A 370 -13.59 10.31 -10.98
N SER A 371 -14.43 9.49 -10.33
CA SER A 371 -14.87 8.20 -10.87
C SER A 371 -16.15 8.30 -11.70
N ARG A 372 -16.93 9.36 -11.48
CA ARG A 372 -18.18 9.66 -12.20
C ARG A 372 -18.07 10.83 -13.16
N PHE A 373 -17.39 11.91 -12.76
CA PHE A 373 -17.35 13.15 -13.53
C PHE A 373 -16.07 13.30 -14.36
N ASN A 374 -16.25 13.39 -15.67
CA ASN A 374 -15.19 13.75 -16.60
C ASN A 374 -15.13 15.27 -16.79
N LEU A 375 -13.92 15.81 -16.86
CA LEU A 375 -13.70 17.22 -17.16
C LEU A 375 -13.83 17.45 -18.67
N LEU A 376 -14.62 18.45 -19.06
CA LEU A 376 -14.83 18.83 -20.46
C LEU A 376 -14.62 20.33 -20.64
N LEU A 377 -13.65 20.69 -21.48
CA LEU A 377 -13.44 22.05 -21.98
C LEU A 377 -14.45 22.32 -23.11
N ARG A 378 -15.42 23.21 -22.86
CA ARG A 378 -16.46 23.57 -23.84
C ARG A 378 -16.01 24.65 -24.81
N ASN A 379 -15.51 25.77 -24.29
CA ASN A 379 -15.07 26.90 -25.08
C ASN A 379 -13.77 27.46 -24.49
N CYS A 380 -12.65 27.22 -25.17
CA CYS A 380 -11.36 27.84 -24.87
C CYS A 380 -11.03 28.89 -25.92
N TYR A 381 -10.81 30.12 -25.47
CA TYR A 381 -10.51 31.26 -26.31
C TYR A 381 -9.47 32.17 -25.68
N ALA A 382 -8.78 32.93 -26.51
CA ALA A 382 -7.85 33.95 -26.09
C ALA A 382 -8.39 35.35 -26.33
N THR A 383 -7.90 36.31 -25.55
CA THR A 383 -8.20 37.75 -25.65
C THR A 383 -6.91 38.56 -25.48
N PRO A 384 -6.85 39.80 -26.01
CA PRO A 384 -5.70 40.69 -25.80
C PRO A 384 -5.69 41.35 -24.40
N THR A 385 -6.84 41.36 -23.71
CA THR A 385 -7.00 41.91 -22.36
C THR A 385 -7.44 40.84 -21.37
N LYS A 386 -7.30 41.11 -20.06
CA LYS A 386 -7.74 40.19 -18.99
C LYS A 386 -9.26 40.00 -18.93
N ASP A 387 -10.05 40.83 -19.63
CA ASP A 387 -11.51 40.69 -19.64
C ASP A 387 -11.94 39.53 -20.54
N LYS A 388 -12.48 38.48 -19.93
CA LYS A 388 -13.06 37.33 -20.65
C LYS A 388 -14.22 37.73 -21.60
N ASN A 389 -14.81 38.91 -21.42
CA ASN A 389 -15.86 39.42 -22.30
C ASN A 389 -15.37 40.21 -23.51
N ASP A 390 -14.08 40.51 -23.63
CA ASP A 390 -13.46 41.31 -24.71
C ASP A 390 -14.02 40.94 -26.11
N PRO A 391 -14.45 41.91 -26.95
CA PRO A 391 -15.00 41.60 -28.27
C PRO A 391 -14.02 40.86 -29.19
N VAL A 392 -12.71 40.99 -28.97
CA VAL A 392 -11.66 40.29 -29.72
C VAL A 392 -11.38 38.92 -29.09
N LYS A 393 -12.09 37.89 -29.56
CA LYS A 393 -11.89 36.49 -29.12
C LYS A 393 -11.29 35.62 -30.22
N TYR A 394 -10.15 34.99 -29.95
CA TYR A 394 -9.63 33.89 -30.77
C TYR A 394 -10.02 32.54 -30.17
N PHE A 395 -10.94 31.82 -30.79
CA PHE A 395 -11.37 30.51 -30.30
C PHE A 395 -10.40 29.40 -30.71
N ILE A 396 -9.83 28.73 -29.70
CA ILE A 396 -8.94 27.57 -29.81
C ILE A 396 -9.79 26.29 -29.79
N ILE A 397 -10.68 26.19 -28.80
CA ILE A 397 -11.72 25.14 -28.69
C ILE A 397 -13.09 25.83 -28.69
N ARG A 398 -14.02 25.31 -29.48
CA ARG A 398 -15.38 25.84 -29.61
C ARG A 398 -16.38 24.69 -29.66
N ASN A 399 -17.41 24.73 -28.82
CA ASN A 399 -18.38 23.64 -28.64
C ASN A 399 -17.67 22.27 -28.49
N SER A 400 -16.68 22.23 -27.58
CA SER A 400 -15.80 21.12 -27.23
C SER A 400 -14.87 20.58 -28.33
N CYS A 401 -14.79 21.24 -29.49
CA CYS A 401 -13.97 20.83 -30.63
C CYS A 401 -12.87 21.85 -30.99
N PRO A 402 -11.68 21.40 -31.43
CA PRO A 402 -10.61 22.29 -31.86
C PRO A 402 -10.97 23.07 -33.13
N ASN A 403 -10.43 24.28 -33.24
CA ASN A 403 -10.59 25.14 -34.42
C ASN A 403 -9.79 24.60 -35.61
N GLN A 404 -10.44 23.83 -36.49
CA GLN A 404 -9.85 23.19 -37.68
C GLN A 404 -9.21 24.13 -38.73
N ARG A 405 -9.24 25.46 -38.53
CA ARG A 405 -8.51 26.41 -39.40
C ARG A 405 -7.05 26.58 -39.00
N ASP A 406 -6.69 26.19 -37.79
CA ASP A 406 -5.35 26.30 -37.23
C ASP A 406 -4.81 24.88 -36.97
N SER A 407 -3.81 24.49 -37.76
CA SER A 407 -3.21 23.17 -37.69
C SER A 407 -2.24 22.99 -36.53
N THR A 408 -1.96 24.05 -35.76
CA THR A 408 -1.10 24.00 -34.57
C THR A 408 -1.86 23.59 -33.31
N ILE A 409 -3.19 23.55 -33.36
CA ILE A 409 -4.03 23.13 -32.24
C ILE A 409 -4.11 21.61 -32.18
N HIS A 410 -3.64 21.04 -31.08
CA HIS A 410 -3.81 19.64 -30.73
C HIS A 410 -4.61 19.54 -29.43
N VAL A 411 -5.51 18.56 -29.35
CA VAL A 411 -6.28 18.26 -28.14
C VAL A 411 -5.99 16.82 -27.83
N GLU A 412 -5.13 16.58 -26.85
CA GLU A 412 -4.69 15.23 -26.47
C GLU A 412 -5.80 14.51 -25.69
N GLU A 413 -6.54 15.24 -24.84
CA GLU A 413 -7.65 14.68 -24.08
C GLU A 413 -8.72 15.74 -23.74
N ASN A 414 -10.00 15.44 -23.93
CA ASN A 414 -11.12 16.29 -23.53
C ASN A 414 -12.38 15.46 -23.29
N GLY A 415 -12.97 15.49 -22.09
CA GLY A 415 -14.18 14.73 -21.76
C GLY A 415 -13.98 13.23 -21.50
N VAL A 416 -12.75 12.75 -21.37
CA VAL A 416 -12.41 11.31 -21.25
C VAL A 416 -12.08 10.88 -19.81
N SER A 417 -11.47 11.76 -19.02
CA SER A 417 -11.17 11.53 -17.60
C SER A 417 -11.39 12.80 -16.75
N SER A 418 -10.88 12.81 -15.52
CA SER A 418 -10.80 13.99 -14.65
C SER A 418 -9.84 15.09 -15.14
N GLU A 419 -9.15 14.88 -16.26
CA GLU A 419 -8.21 15.82 -16.86
C GLU A 419 -8.62 16.23 -18.28
N SER A 420 -8.11 17.36 -18.74
CA SER A 420 -8.23 17.79 -20.14
C SER A 420 -7.00 18.58 -20.56
N ARG A 421 -6.49 18.29 -21.75
CA ARG A 421 -5.19 18.75 -22.24
C ARG A 421 -5.33 19.20 -23.69
N PHE A 422 -4.77 20.37 -23.98
CA PHE A 422 -4.62 20.86 -25.34
C PHE A 422 -3.33 21.67 -25.47
N SER A 423 -2.74 21.61 -26.67
CA SER A 423 -1.60 22.41 -27.04
C SER A 423 -1.89 23.27 -28.28
N VAL A 424 -1.24 24.43 -28.36
CA VAL A 424 -1.38 25.40 -29.47
C VAL A 424 -0.08 26.19 -29.62
N GLN A 425 0.30 26.58 -30.84
CA GLN A 425 1.49 27.42 -31.02
C GLN A 425 1.24 28.85 -30.50
N MET A 426 2.26 29.46 -29.90
CA MET A 426 2.17 30.80 -29.32
C MET A 426 1.89 31.87 -30.40
N PHE A 427 0.85 32.67 -30.19
CA PHE A 427 0.44 33.75 -31.11
C PHE A 427 0.32 35.11 -30.41
N MET A 428 0.03 36.16 -31.17
CA MET A 428 -0.28 37.50 -30.68
C MET A 428 -1.45 38.09 -31.47
N PHE A 429 -2.19 39.03 -30.87
CA PHE A 429 -3.24 39.77 -31.59
C PHE A 429 -2.64 40.89 -32.44
N ALA A 430 -3.14 41.02 -33.68
CA ALA A 430 -2.79 42.15 -34.53
C ALA A 430 -3.32 43.47 -33.95
N GLY A 431 -2.52 44.54 -33.99
CA GLY A 431 -2.89 45.85 -33.44
C GLY A 431 -2.13 46.30 -32.19
N ASN A 432 -0.84 45.92 -32.06
CA ASN A 432 0.04 46.33 -30.96
C ASN A 432 -0.40 45.81 -29.57
N TYR A 433 -0.85 44.55 -29.51
CA TYR A 433 -1.17 43.85 -28.27
C TYR A 433 -0.02 42.93 -27.86
N ASP A 434 0.71 43.29 -26.80
CA ASP A 434 1.88 42.53 -26.31
C ASP A 434 1.52 41.38 -25.35
N LEU A 435 0.26 41.32 -24.92
CA LEU A 435 -0.27 40.36 -23.94
C LEU A 435 -1.32 39.46 -24.57
N VAL A 436 -1.36 38.22 -24.11
CA VAL A 436 -2.41 37.23 -24.39
C VAL A 436 -2.92 36.68 -23.07
N PHE A 437 -4.24 36.62 -22.92
CA PHE A 437 -4.93 35.92 -21.84
C PHE A 437 -5.72 34.75 -22.43
N LEU A 438 -5.82 33.66 -21.68
CA LEU A 438 -6.53 32.44 -22.04
C LEU A 438 -7.73 32.24 -21.12
N HIS A 439 -8.87 31.91 -21.70
CA HIS A 439 -10.14 31.75 -21.02
C HIS A 439 -10.77 30.43 -21.45
N CYS A 440 -11.04 29.52 -20.51
CA CYS A 440 -11.66 28.21 -20.80
C CYS A 440 -12.91 28.00 -19.96
N GLU A 441 -14.06 27.90 -20.63
CA GLU A 441 -15.31 27.41 -20.05
C GLU A 441 -15.22 25.90 -19.81
N ILE A 442 -15.39 25.49 -18.55
CA ILE A 442 -15.36 24.08 -18.14
C ILE A 442 -16.75 23.54 -17.83
N HIS A 443 -16.90 22.23 -17.98
CA HIS A 443 -18.11 21.50 -17.68
C HIS A 443 -17.73 20.15 -17.03
N LEU A 444 -18.42 19.79 -15.95
CA LEU A 444 -18.28 18.49 -15.31
C LEU A 444 -19.34 17.57 -15.89
N CYS A 445 -18.94 16.68 -16.80
CA CYS A 445 -19.84 15.77 -17.50
C CYS A 445 -20.01 14.47 -16.70
N ASP A 446 -21.25 14.07 -16.47
CA ASP A 446 -21.60 12.84 -15.77
C ASP A 446 -21.53 11.63 -16.72
N SER A 447 -20.44 10.87 -16.65
CA SER A 447 -20.15 9.76 -17.57
C SER A 447 -21.18 8.61 -17.56
N LEU A 448 -22.04 8.56 -16.54
CA LEU A 448 -23.11 7.57 -16.43
C LEU A 448 -24.40 8.00 -17.15
N ASN A 449 -24.61 9.30 -17.34
CA ASN A 449 -25.87 9.87 -17.86
C ASN A 449 -25.68 10.63 -19.18
N GLU A 450 -24.45 11.05 -19.52
CA GLU A 450 -24.14 11.92 -20.64
C GLU A 450 -23.00 11.37 -21.51
N GLN A 451 -23.01 11.69 -22.81
CA GLN A 451 -21.90 11.35 -23.71
C GLN A 451 -20.81 12.42 -23.65
N CYS A 452 -19.82 12.22 -22.77
CA CYS A 452 -18.80 13.24 -22.48
C CYS A 452 -17.80 13.50 -23.60
N GLN A 453 -17.40 12.48 -24.37
CA GLN A 453 -16.41 12.66 -25.43
C GLN A 453 -17.03 13.32 -26.69
N PRO A 454 -16.55 14.49 -27.15
CA PRO A 454 -17.19 15.24 -28.22
C PRO A 454 -16.94 14.64 -29.62
N SER A 455 -17.98 14.63 -30.47
CA SER A 455 -17.87 14.22 -31.88
C SER A 455 -17.72 15.41 -32.82
N CYS A 456 -16.50 15.66 -33.28
CA CYS A 456 -16.14 16.86 -34.05
C CYS A 456 -16.46 16.78 -35.56
N SER A 457 -17.71 16.47 -35.87
CA SER A 457 -18.25 16.46 -37.23
C SER A 457 -18.42 17.87 -37.82
N ARG A 458 -18.31 18.00 -39.16
CA ARG A 458 -18.46 19.28 -39.89
C ARG A 458 -19.80 19.99 -39.65
N SER A 459 -20.87 19.26 -39.31
CA SER A 459 -22.17 19.81 -38.91
C SER A 459 -22.11 20.43 -37.51
N HIS A 460 -21.47 19.75 -36.55
CA HIS A 460 -21.32 20.22 -35.16
C HIS A 460 -20.58 21.55 -35.10
N LEU A 461 -19.52 21.72 -35.90
CA LEU A 461 -18.73 22.95 -36.00
C LEU A 461 -19.50 24.16 -36.56
N ARG A 462 -20.63 23.94 -37.25
CA ARG A 462 -21.50 25.02 -37.79
C ARG A 462 -22.62 25.44 -36.82
N SER A 463 -22.76 24.76 -35.68
CA SER A 463 -23.72 25.17 -34.65
C SER A 463 -23.39 26.58 -34.12
N LYS A 464 -24.43 27.31 -33.69
CA LYS A 464 -24.23 28.56 -32.94
C LYS A 464 -23.51 28.23 -31.62
N VAL A 465 -22.65 29.14 -31.17
CA VAL A 465 -22.05 29.05 -29.83
C VAL A 465 -23.19 29.16 -28.83
N VAL A 466 -23.32 28.15 -27.95
CA VAL A 466 -24.18 28.23 -26.76
C VAL A 466 -23.60 29.34 -25.89
N ALA A 467 -24.45 30.16 -25.25
CA ALA A 467 -23.98 31.28 -24.44
C ALA A 467 -22.99 30.80 -23.37
N ILE A 468 -21.76 31.33 -23.42
CA ILE A 468 -20.68 31.00 -22.48
C ILE A 468 -21.11 31.44 -21.09
N ASN A 469 -21.05 30.54 -20.10
CA ASN A 469 -21.34 30.85 -18.71
C ASN A 469 -20.09 31.45 -18.02
N PRO A 470 -20.04 32.76 -17.70
CA PRO A 470 -18.82 33.39 -17.19
C PRO A 470 -18.37 32.85 -15.81
N ALA A 471 -19.32 32.27 -15.05
CA ALA A 471 -19.06 31.64 -13.75
C ALA A 471 -18.34 30.28 -13.87
N GLN A 472 -18.29 29.68 -15.07
CA GLN A 472 -17.61 28.42 -15.35
C GLN A 472 -16.32 28.61 -16.17
N VAL A 473 -15.80 29.84 -16.27
CA VAL A 473 -14.58 30.17 -17.04
C VAL A 473 -13.37 30.31 -16.14
N LEU A 474 -12.37 29.44 -16.34
CA LEU A 474 -11.01 29.56 -15.80
C LEU A 474 -10.19 30.53 -16.66
N ASP A 475 -9.37 31.38 -16.02
CA ASP A 475 -8.59 32.44 -16.67
C ASP A 475 -7.09 32.28 -16.40
N LEU A 476 -6.25 32.27 -17.43
CA LEU A 476 -4.78 32.21 -17.37
C LEU A 476 -4.13 33.40 -18.09
N GLY A 477 -2.98 33.86 -17.60
CA GLY A 477 -2.19 34.93 -18.19
C GLY A 477 -1.73 35.98 -17.15
N PRO A 478 -0.92 36.98 -17.56
CA PRO A 478 -0.55 37.27 -18.95
C PRO A 478 0.52 36.34 -19.53
N ILE A 479 0.38 36.02 -20.81
CA ILE A 479 1.40 35.39 -21.65
C ILE A 479 1.91 36.47 -22.62
N THR A 480 3.22 36.63 -22.74
CA THR A 480 3.86 37.70 -23.51
C THR A 480 4.92 37.16 -24.46
N ARG A 481 5.25 37.93 -25.49
CA ARG A 481 6.28 37.54 -26.45
C ARG A 481 7.68 37.86 -25.95
N LYS A 482 8.60 36.90 -26.08
CA LYS A 482 10.04 37.14 -26.05
C LYS A 482 10.43 37.95 -27.29
N GLY A 483 10.80 39.21 -27.08
CA GLY A 483 11.11 40.15 -28.16
C GLY A 483 12.20 39.61 -29.10
N ALA A 484 11.98 39.74 -30.41
CA ALA A 484 13.02 39.54 -31.41
C ALA A 484 13.82 40.84 -31.60
N PRO A 485 15.10 40.79 -31.99
CA PRO A 485 15.82 41.99 -32.42
C PRO A 485 15.09 42.63 -33.59
N SER A 486 14.75 43.91 -33.49
CA SER A 486 14.12 44.62 -34.60
C SER A 486 15.11 44.72 -35.76
N LEU A 487 14.79 44.06 -36.88
CA LEU A 487 15.38 44.38 -38.18
C LEU A 487 14.85 45.75 -38.61
N GLY A 488 15.41 46.81 -38.01
CA GLY A 488 15.17 48.18 -38.39
C GLY A 488 15.70 48.40 -39.80
N VAL A 489 14.79 48.47 -40.78
CA VAL A 489 15.12 48.97 -42.12
C VAL A 489 15.58 50.43 -41.96
N THR A 490 16.88 50.65 -42.09
CA THR A 490 17.48 51.98 -42.07
C THR A 490 17.07 52.74 -43.32
N ASN A 491 15.97 53.50 -43.23
CA ASN A 491 15.65 54.54 -44.20
C ASN A 491 16.72 55.64 -44.09
N GLY A 492 17.77 55.53 -44.90
CA GLY A 492 18.85 56.49 -44.96
C GLY A 492 18.43 57.78 -45.66
N THR A 493 18.05 58.80 -44.88
CA THR A 493 18.14 60.21 -45.28
C THR A 493 19.23 60.89 -44.44
N PRO A 494 20.25 61.51 -45.06
CA PRO A 494 21.44 61.96 -44.32
C PRO A 494 21.18 63.30 -43.60
N SER A 495 21.37 63.33 -42.29
CA SER A 495 21.39 64.57 -41.50
C SER A 495 22.81 65.14 -41.41
N THR A 496 23.00 66.33 -42.00
CA THR A 496 24.26 67.08 -41.94
C THR A 496 24.43 67.78 -40.58
N ALA A 497 25.04 67.11 -39.60
CA ALA A 497 25.56 67.74 -38.39
C ALA A 497 26.64 66.84 -37.73
N GLY A 498 27.92 67.16 -37.93
CA GLY A 498 29.02 66.32 -37.40
C GLY A 498 30.43 66.65 -37.90
N PHE A 499 30.72 67.91 -38.24
CA PHE A 499 32.09 68.38 -38.46
C PHE A 499 32.62 69.03 -37.18
N LEU A 500 33.95 68.92 -36.97
CA LEU A 500 34.70 69.28 -35.74
C LEU A 500 34.40 68.25 -34.62
N VAL A 501 35.37 67.55 -34.00
CA VAL A 501 36.73 67.94 -33.56
C VAL A 501 37.68 66.71 -33.48
N ALA A 502 38.99 66.94 -33.57
CA ALA A 502 40.13 66.08 -33.14
C ALA A 502 40.46 64.76 -33.89
N TRP A 503 41.17 64.92 -35.01
CA TRP A 503 42.52 64.33 -35.19
C TRP A 503 43.53 65.51 -35.17
N PRO A 504 44.87 65.36 -34.98
CA PRO A 504 45.69 64.14 -34.90
C PRO A 504 46.67 64.09 -33.70
N MET A 505 47.12 62.90 -33.29
CA MET A 505 48.37 62.71 -32.52
C MET A 505 48.81 61.24 -32.55
N LEU A 506 49.43 60.79 -33.66
CA LEU A 506 50.14 59.49 -33.72
C LEU A 506 51.07 59.39 -34.95
N LEU A 507 51.93 60.40 -35.15
CA LEU A 507 52.97 60.39 -36.19
C LEU A 507 54.20 61.22 -35.79
N LEU A 508 54.83 60.85 -34.66
CA LEU A 508 56.17 61.31 -34.30
C LEU A 508 56.84 60.23 -33.44
N PRO A 509 57.67 59.37 -34.05
CA PRO A 509 59.08 59.39 -33.67
C PRO A 509 60.01 59.11 -34.87
N VAL A 510 60.27 60.13 -35.69
CA VAL A 510 61.46 60.20 -36.56
C VAL A 510 61.98 61.63 -36.52
N LEU A 511 62.88 61.91 -35.56
CA LEU A 511 63.89 62.99 -35.55
C LEU A 511 64.50 63.13 -34.13
N LEU A 512 65.18 62.07 -33.68
CA LEU A 512 66.17 62.13 -32.60
C LEU A 512 67.48 61.53 -33.12
N ALA A 513 68.09 62.28 -34.05
CA ALA A 513 69.44 62.04 -34.55
C ALA A 513 70.00 63.39 -35.01
N GLY A 514 70.96 63.94 -34.26
CA GLY A 514 71.62 65.21 -34.60
C GLY A 514 71.42 66.34 -33.61
N LEU A 515 71.83 66.14 -32.34
CA LEU A 515 72.63 67.10 -31.56
C LEU A 515 72.99 66.48 -30.18
N PHE A 516 74.28 66.17 -30.03
CA PHE A 516 74.97 65.56 -28.87
C PHE A 516 74.74 64.06 -28.64
#